data_AF-A0A554JAY7-F1
#
_entry.id   AF-A0A554JAY7-F1
#
_cell.length_a   1.000
_cell.length_b   1.000
_cell.length_c   1.000
_cell.angle_alpha   90.00
_cell.angle_beta   90.00
_cell.angle_gamma   90.00
#
_symmetry.space_group_name_H-M   'P 1'
#
loop_
_entity.id
_entity.type
_entity.pdbx_description
1 polymer ?
#
loop_
_entity_poly.entity_id
_entity_poly.type
_entity_poly.pdbx_seq_one_letter_code
_entity_poly.pdbx_strand_id
1 'polypeptide(L)' 'HSIEEAVFLADRVVVMDKGKIRREVTIDLKRPRQRDDPIFRKYVEHIQAIVEN' A
#
# COMPACT_ATOMS: atom_id res chain seq x y z
N HIS A 1 11.46 -4.33 -3.19
CA HIS A 1 10.91 -3.48 -2.12
C HIS A 1 9.72 -4.17 -1.48
N SER A 2 9.43 -3.88 -0.20
CA SER A 2 8.29 -4.48 0.52
C SER A 2 7.02 -3.63 0.35
N ILE A 3 5.84 -4.24 0.54
CA ILE A 3 4.56 -3.51 0.55
C ILE A 3 4.56 -2.46 1.66
N GLU A 4 5.10 -2.80 2.83
CA GLU A 4 5.23 -1.88 3.96
C GLU A 4 6.03 -0.62 3.60
N GLU A 5 7.16 -0.78 2.90
CA GLU A 5 7.97 0.33 2.41
C GLU A 5 7.20 1.20 1.42
N ALA A 6 6.41 0.59 0.52
CA ALA A 6 5.58 1.34 -0.43
C ALA A 6 4.50 2.18 0.28
N VAL A 7 3.80 1.62 1.28
CA VAL A 7 2.83 2.37 2.09
C VAL A 7 3.49 3.45 2.93
N PHE A 8 4.72 3.22 3.40
CA PHE A 8 5.47 4.21 4.19
C PHE A 8 5.90 5.41 3.37
N LEU A 9 6.32 5.20 2.12
CA LEU A 9 6.93 6.25 1.31
C LEU A 9 5.96 6.94 0.34
N ALA A 10 5.01 6.20 -0.23
CA ALA A 10 4.22 6.67 -1.35
C ALA A 10 2.86 7.20 -0.93
N ASP A 11 2.35 8.22 -1.62
CA ASP A 11 0.97 8.69 -1.45
C ASP A 11 -0.01 7.90 -2.33
N ARG A 12 0.52 7.11 -3.28
CA ARG A 12 -0.23 6.20 -4.14
C ARG A 12 0.56 4.93 -4.43
N VAL A 13 -0.10 3.77 -4.34
CA VAL A 13 0.45 2.46 -4.69
C VAL A 13 -0.34 1.90 -5.88
N VAL A 14 0.37 1.46 -6.92
CA VAL A 14 -0.23 0.84 -8.11
C VAL A 14 0.14 -0.64 -8.12
N VAL A 15 -0.86 -1.50 -8.11
CA VAL A 15 -0.68 -2.94 -8.26
C VAL A 15 -0.87 -3.31 -9.72
N MET A 16 0.12 -3.98 -10.29
CA MET A 16 0.11 -4.43 -11.68
C MET A 16 0.01 -5.95 -11.73
N ASP A 17 -0.71 -6.48 -12.72
CA ASP A 17 -0.76 -7.89 -13.06
C ASP A 17 -0.72 -8.05 -14.58
N LYS A 18 0.10 -8.99 -15.09
CA LYS A 18 0.27 -9.29 -16.52
C LYS A 18 0.43 -8.05 -17.41
N GLY A 19 1.25 -7.09 -16.97
CA GLY A 19 1.53 -5.85 -17.71
C GLY A 19 0.39 -4.83 -17.72
N LYS A 20 -0.66 -5.03 -16.90
CA LYS A 20 -1.80 -4.12 -16.77
C LYS A 20 -1.91 -3.62 -15.34
N ILE A 21 -2.44 -2.42 -15.17
CA ILE A 21 -2.83 -1.92 -13.85
C ILE A 21 -4.04 -2.72 -13.39
N ARG A 22 -3.90 -3.42 -12.26
CA ARG A 22 -4.99 -4.15 -11.62
C ARG A 22 -5.74 -3.25 -10.63
N ARG A 23 -5.01 -2.45 -9.85
CA ARG A 23 -5.59 -1.56 -8.84
C ARG A 23 -4.68 -0.38 -8.55
N GLU A 24 -5.29 0.76 -8.26
CA GLU A 24 -4.61 1.91 -7.64
C GLU A 24 -5.17 2.10 -6.23
N VAL A 25 -4.29 2.36 -5.27
CA VAL A 25 -4.62 2.61 -3.87
C VAL A 25 -3.99 3.93 -3.44
N THR A 26 -4.82 4.89 -3.04
CA THR A 26 -4.36 6.15 -2.44
C THR A 26 -4.09 5.95 -0.96
N ILE A 27 -2.93 6.40 -0.48
CA ILE A 27 -2.51 6.31 0.92
C ILE A 27 -2.79 7.66 1.59
N ASP A 28 -3.97 7.79 2.19
CA ASP A 28 -4.40 9.01 2.87
C ASP A 28 -3.93 9.02 4.33
N LEU A 29 -2.61 8.98 4.51
CA LEU A 29 -1.95 9.05 5.81
C LEU A 29 -1.04 10.27 5.86
N LYS A 30 -1.27 11.14 6.86
CA LYS A 30 -0.41 12.29 7.14
C LYS A 30 1.00 11.85 7.49
N ARG A 31 1.97 12.69 7.15
CA ARG A 31 3.38 12.50 7.53
C ARG A 31 3.67 13.21 8.86
N PRO A 32 4.59 12.68 9.70
CA PRO A 32 5.30 11.42 9.54
C PRO A 32 4.37 10.21 9.80
N ARG A 33 4.49 9.17 8.95
CA ARG A 33 3.74 7.92 9.12
C ARG A 33 4.40 7.08 10.20
N GLN A 34 3.59 6.41 11.01
CA GLN A 34 4.07 5.51 12.05
C GLN A 34 3.73 4.06 11.65
N ARG A 35 4.69 3.15 11.76
CA ARG A 35 4.52 1.76 11.27
C ARG A 35 3.64 0.92 12.18
N ASP A 36 3.58 1.30 13.45
CA ASP A 36 2.71 0.74 14.49
C ASP A 36 1.30 1.35 14.48
N ASP A 37 1.04 2.36 13.64
CA ASP A 37 -0.31 2.90 13.45
C ASP A 37 -1.23 1.81 12.87
N PRO A 38 -2.35 1.48 13.54
CA PRO A 38 -3.29 0.48 13.04
C PRO A 38 -3.84 0.80 11.64
N ILE A 39 -3.98 2.07 11.28
CA ILE A 39 -4.44 2.50 9.94
C ILE A 39 -3.35 2.21 8.90
N PHE A 40 -2.08 2.48 9.24
CA PHE A 40 -0.95 2.09 8.40
C PHE A 40 -0.95 0.59 8.13
N ARG A 41 -1.15 -0.23 9.18
CA ARG A 41 -1.20 -1.68 9.04
C ARG A 41 -2.35 -2.15 8.14
N LYS A 42 -3.53 -1.52 8.24
CA LYS A 42 -4.67 -1.79 7.36
C LYS A 42 -4.35 -1.54 5.88
N TYR A 43 -3.59 -0.50 5.55
CA TYR A 43 -3.16 -0.26 4.17
C TYR A 43 -2.23 -1.38 3.66
N VAL A 44 -1.29 -1.82 4.49
CA VAL A 44 -0.37 -2.92 4.14
C VAL A 44 -1.16 -4.20 3.87
N GLU A 45 -2.06 -4.58 4.79
CA GLU A 45 -2.89 -5.77 4.67
C GLU A 45 -3.83 -5.70 3.45
N HIS A 46 -4.42 -4.52 3.20
CA HIS A 46 -5.27 -4.31 2.03
C HIS A 46 -4.53 -4.53 0.71
N ILE A 47 -3.32 -3.94 0.58
CA ILE A 47 -2.52 -4.10 -0.63
C ILE A 47 -2.01 -5.53 -0.77
N GLN A 48 -1.60 -6.17 0.33
CA GLN A 48 -1.19 -7.56 0.33
C GLN A 48 -2.30 -8.48 -0.18
N ALA A 49 -3.53 -8.29 0.28
CA ALA A 49 -4.68 -9.04 -0.22
C ALA A 49 -4.94 -8.82 -1.72
N ILE A 50 -4.68 -7.63 -2.27
CA ILE A 50 -4.81 -7.39 -3.72
C ILE A 50 -3.75 -8.14 -4.51
N VAL A 51 -2.53 -8.28 -3.97
CA VAL A 51 -1.41 -8.96 -4.63
C VAL A 51 -1.56 -10.49 -4.58
N GLU A 52 -2.13 -11.04 -3.52
CA GLU A 52 -2.27 -12.49 -3.32
C GLU A 52 -3.48 -13.11 -4.06
N ASN A 53 -4.47 -12.30 -4.43
CA ASN A 53 -5.60 -12.73 -5.27
C ASN A 53 -5.26 -12.72 -6.76
#